data_AF-A0A933Z0X0-F1
#
_entry.id   AF-A0A933Z0X0-F1
#
_cell.length_a   1.000
_cell.length_b   1.000
_cell.length_c   1.000
_cell.angle_alpha   90.00
_cell.angle_beta   90.00
_cell.angle_gamma   90.00
#
_symmetry.space_group_name_H-M   'P 1'
#
loop_
_entity.id
_entity.type
_entity.pdbx_description
1 polymer ?
#
loop_
_entity_poly.entity_id
_entity_poly.type
_entity_poly.pdbx_seq_one_letter_code
_entity_poly.pdbx_strand_id
1 'polypeptide(L)'
;MNQVQEGIYLETKQTQVGTGHTASRVTFKNHYALRLAGEEAVLFLLDDNLGLTGLRESVPLAQVGKRLEYQPDLQDTFAALLPRLGSRPQPAARPASAPAQSAPAAAPAAVQTVNPAQPPQARPTAQPPQARPTPPPPQTRPAAAPPAKPAAPGDTPWWELTQKGASNLLKKD
;
A
#
# COMPACT_ATOMS: atom_id res chain seq x y z
N MET A 1 13.29 21.33 -17.03
CA MET A 1 13.37 20.55 -15.76
C MET A 1 12.22 21.05 -14.91
N ASN A 2 11.14 20.27 -14.74
CA ASN A 2 10.03 20.70 -13.89
C ASN A 2 10.53 20.71 -12.44
N GLN A 3 10.69 21.90 -11.88
CA GLN A 3 11.08 22.08 -10.50
C GLN A 3 9.88 21.68 -9.62
N VAL A 4 10.05 20.63 -8.83
CA VAL A 4 9.02 20.19 -7.86
C VAL A 4 8.99 21.21 -6.73
N GLN A 5 7.80 21.67 -6.35
CA GLN A 5 7.59 22.69 -5.33
C GLN A 5 6.74 22.16 -4.17
N GLU A 6 6.75 22.84 -3.03
CA GLU A 6 5.89 22.48 -1.90
C GLU A 6 4.45 22.90 -2.18
N GLY A 7 3.50 22.03 -1.84
CA GLY A 7 2.08 22.27 -2.08
C GLY A 7 1.27 20.98 -2.09
N ILE A 8 0.04 21.04 -2.61
CA ILE A 8 -0.82 19.85 -2.72
C ILE A 8 -0.67 19.22 -4.10
N TYR A 9 -0.62 17.90 -4.11
CA TYR A 9 -0.48 17.07 -5.29
C TYR A 9 -1.58 16.03 -5.35
N LEU A 10 -2.01 15.68 -6.56
CA LEU A 10 -3.00 14.65 -6.84
C LEU A 10 -2.33 13.42 -7.45
N GLU A 11 -2.54 12.26 -6.83
CA GLU A 11 -2.24 10.96 -7.42
C GLU A 11 -3.52 10.37 -8.01
N THR A 12 -3.49 10.00 -9.29
CA THR A 12 -4.61 9.29 -9.93
C THR A 12 -4.19 7.87 -10.27
N LYS A 13 -4.83 6.89 -9.64
CA LYS A 13 -4.56 5.46 -9.87
C LYS A 13 -5.80 4.77 -10.42
N GLN A 14 -5.70 4.29 -11.65
CA GLN A 14 -6.75 3.46 -12.24
C GLN A 14 -6.47 1.99 -11.93
N THR A 15 -7.49 1.27 -11.48
CA THR A 15 -7.41 -0.16 -11.24
C THR A 15 -8.70 -0.84 -11.69
N GLN A 16 -8.63 -2.15 -11.90
CA GLN A 16 -9.78 -2.98 -12.19
C GLN A 16 -10.16 -3.73 -10.91
N VAL A 17 -11.42 -3.60 -10.50
CA VAL A 17 -12.00 -4.32 -9.36
C VAL A 17 -13.07 -5.28 -9.86
N GLY A 18 -13.12 -6.48 -9.27
CA GLY A 18 -13.99 -7.58 -9.72
C GLY A 18 -13.27 -8.61 -10.60
N THR A 19 -13.98 -9.66 -10.99
CA THR A 19 -13.44 -10.76 -11.79
C THR A 19 -14.33 -11.08 -13.00
N GLY A 20 -13.69 -11.44 -14.12
CA GLY A 20 -14.39 -11.82 -15.36
C GLY A 20 -15.32 -10.71 -15.88
N HIS A 21 -16.57 -11.07 -16.15
CA HIS A 21 -17.57 -10.15 -16.71
C HIS A 21 -18.08 -9.08 -15.74
N THR A 22 -17.78 -9.20 -14.45
CA THR A 22 -18.16 -8.21 -13.43
C THR A 22 -17.08 -7.16 -13.17
N ALA A 23 -15.95 -7.27 -13.86
CA ALA A 23 -14.81 -6.41 -13.60
C ALA A 23 -15.07 -4.98 -14.11
N SER A 24 -14.97 -4.01 -13.21
CA SER A 24 -15.16 -2.59 -13.50
C SER A 24 -13.86 -1.82 -13.28
N ARG A 25 -13.66 -0.76 -14.07
CA ARG A 25 -12.53 0.15 -13.90
C ARG A 25 -12.91 1.23 -12.88
N VAL A 26 -12.12 1.34 -11.82
CA VAL A 26 -12.28 2.36 -10.79
C VAL A 26 -11.04 3.25 -10.77
N THR A 27 -11.28 4.55 -10.66
CA THR A 27 -10.23 5.56 -10.55
C THR A 27 -10.17 6.04 -9.11
N PHE A 28 -9.03 5.82 -8.47
CA PHE A 28 -8.71 6.35 -7.14
C PHE A 28 -7.98 7.67 -7.31
N LYS A 29 -8.41 8.68 -6.55
CA LYS A 29 -7.84 10.02 -6.51
C LYS A 29 -7.38 10.29 -5.08
N ASN A 30 -6.08 10.40 -4.86
CA ASN A 30 -5.51 10.66 -3.54
C ASN A 30 -4.84 12.03 -3.55
N HIS A 31 -5.19 12.88 -2.58
CA HIS A 31 -4.53 14.16 -2.39
C HIS A 31 -3.40 14.01 -1.37
N TYR A 32 -2.25 14.62 -1.67
CA TYR A 32 -1.08 14.62 -0.80
C TYR A 32 -0.59 16.05 -0.60
N ALA A 33 -0.37 16.44 0.66
CA ALA A 33 0.45 17.61 0.95
C ALA A 33 1.93 17.22 0.88
N LEU A 34 2.73 17.97 0.12
CA LEU A 34 4.14 17.68 -0.12
C LEU A 34 5.04 18.67 0.59
N ARG A 35 6.03 18.15 1.32
CA ARG A 35 7.12 18.93 1.94
C ARG A 35 8.46 18.44 1.41
N LEU A 36 9.34 19.37 1.07
CA LEU A 36 10.66 19.04 0.53
C LEU A 36 11.64 18.78 1.67
N ALA A 37 12.37 17.66 1.55
CA ALA A 37 13.33 17.13 2.51
C ALA A 37 14.67 16.83 1.83
N GLY A 38 15.25 17.83 1.15
CA GLY A 38 16.48 17.65 0.36
C GLY A 38 16.20 16.89 -0.93
N GLU A 39 16.76 15.69 -1.07
CA GLU A 39 16.58 14.82 -2.25
C GLU A 39 15.29 13.99 -2.20
N GLU A 40 14.63 13.98 -1.04
CA GLU A 40 13.36 13.31 -0.81
C GLU A 40 12.23 14.33 -0.62
N ALA A 41 11.02 13.88 -0.88
CA ALA A 41 9.79 14.57 -0.58
C ALA A 41 8.99 13.75 0.42
N VAL A 42 8.49 14.40 1.46
CA VAL A 42 7.56 13.81 2.42
C VAL A 42 6.15 14.16 1.99
N LEU A 43 5.38 13.14 1.66
CA LEU A 43 3.99 13.19 1.29
C LEU A 43 3.14 12.90 2.52
N PHE A 44 2.12 13.72 2.75
CA PHE A 44 1.12 13.52 3.80
C PHE A 44 -0.22 13.30 3.12
N LEU A 45 -0.81 12.11 3.32
CA LEU A 45 -2.09 11.78 2.70
C LEU A 45 -3.20 12.63 3.32
N LEU A 46 -3.99 13.23 2.44
CA LEU A 46 -5.18 14.00 2.79
C LEU A 46 -6.44 13.19 2.55
N ASP A 47 -7.47 13.44 3.36
CA ASP A 47 -8.82 12.90 3.14
C ASP A 47 -9.59 13.70 2.06
N ASP A 48 -10.84 13.33 1.83
CA ASP A 48 -11.72 14.00 0.85
C ASP A 48 -12.02 15.48 1.19
N ASN A 49 -11.86 15.87 2.47
CA ASN A 49 -12.03 17.24 2.95
C ASN A 49 -10.68 17.98 3.07
N LEU A 50 -9.61 17.42 2.49
CA LEU A 50 -8.23 17.94 2.57
C LEU A 50 -7.67 18.00 4.00
N GLY A 51 -8.21 17.21 4.91
CA GLY A 51 -7.72 17.00 6.27
C GLY A 51 -6.57 16.00 6.33
N LEU A 52 -5.70 16.13 7.34
CA LEU A 52 -4.58 15.20 7.53
C LEU A 52 -5.09 13.85 8.06
N THR A 53 -4.77 12.77 7.34
CA THR A 53 -5.09 11.39 7.77
C THR A 53 -4.10 10.83 8.80
N GLY A 54 -2.93 11.46 8.94
CA GLY A 54 -1.81 10.97 9.76
C GLY A 54 -0.89 10.00 9.02
N LEU A 55 -1.26 9.54 7.82
CA LEU A 55 -0.39 8.73 6.97
C LEU A 55 0.64 9.61 6.26
N ARG A 56 1.91 9.19 6.33
CA ARG A 56 3.03 9.87 5.68
C ARG A 56 3.89 8.87 4.91
N GLU A 57 4.42 9.31 3.77
CA GLU A 57 5.31 8.54 2.91
C GLU A 57 6.49 9.41 2.48
N SER A 58 7.70 8.88 2.54
CA SER A 58 8.89 9.54 1.96
C SER A 58 9.16 8.94 0.59
N VAL A 59 9.28 9.79 -0.43
CA VAL A 59 9.57 9.38 -1.80
C VAL A 59 10.72 10.18 -2.39
N PRO A 60 11.53 9.61 -3.29
CA PRO A 60 12.53 10.37 -4.02
C PRO A 60 11.89 11.47 -4.88
N LEU A 61 12.49 12.65 -4.93
CA LEU A 61 11.94 13.79 -5.67
C LEU A 61 11.73 13.47 -7.16
N ALA A 62 12.59 12.63 -7.74
CA ALA A 62 12.49 12.15 -9.12
C ALA A 62 11.22 11.33 -9.43
N GLN A 63 10.57 10.78 -8.40
CA GLN A 63 9.32 10.03 -8.55
C GLN A 63 8.10 10.95 -8.50
N VAL A 64 8.15 12.04 -7.73
CA VAL A 64 7.01 12.96 -7.55
C VAL A 64 6.46 13.43 -8.89
N GLY A 65 7.30 14.05 -9.73
CA GLY A 65 6.85 14.59 -11.01
C GLY A 65 6.38 13.55 -12.04
N LYS A 66 6.51 12.25 -11.77
CA LYS A 66 6.06 11.16 -12.66
C LYS A 66 4.66 10.63 -12.32
N ARG A 67 4.29 10.63 -11.04
CA ARG A 67 3.04 10.03 -10.55
C ARG A 67 2.07 11.04 -9.94
N LEU A 68 2.56 12.22 -9.57
CA LEU A 68 1.80 13.24 -8.89
C LEU A 68 1.66 14.48 -9.77
N GLU A 69 0.45 15.02 -9.78
CA GLU A 69 0.10 16.25 -10.48
C GLU A 69 -0.04 17.39 -9.46
N TYR A 70 0.69 18.49 -9.66
CA TYR A 70 0.62 19.64 -8.78
C TYR A 70 -0.73 20.37 -8.92
N GLN A 71 -1.38 20.70 -7.81
CA GLN A 71 -2.67 21.38 -7.77
C GLN A 71 -2.48 22.84 -7.27
N PRO A 72 -2.27 23.81 -8.18
CA PRO A 72 -2.00 25.20 -7.80
C PRO A 72 -3.19 25.86 -7.07
N ASP A 73 -4.41 25.48 -7.41
CA ASP A 73 -5.64 26.03 -6.82
C ASP A 73 -5.80 25.71 -5.32
N LEU A 74 -5.05 24.72 -4.82
CA LEU A 74 -5.08 24.29 -3.42
C LEU A 74 -3.93 24.87 -2.60
N GLN A 75 -3.18 25.84 -3.13
CA GLN A 75 -2.02 26.40 -2.44
C GLN A 75 -2.41 27.14 -1.14
N ASP A 76 -3.55 27.83 -1.12
CA ASP A 76 -4.06 28.46 0.10
C ASP A 76 -4.39 27.43 1.19
N THR A 77 -4.98 26.30 0.80
CA THR A 77 -5.25 25.17 1.70
C THR A 77 -3.94 24.59 2.23
N PHE A 78 -2.94 24.43 1.38
CA PHE A 78 -1.61 23.98 1.82
C PHE A 78 -1.00 24.94 2.85
N ALA A 79 -1.09 26.25 2.64
CA ALA A 79 -0.60 27.25 3.58
C ALA A 79 -1.28 27.13 4.96
N ALA A 80 -2.59 26.84 4.99
CA ALA A 80 -3.32 26.58 6.23
C ALA A 80 -2.92 25.25 6.90
N LEU A 81 -2.46 24.26 6.14
CA LEU A 81 -2.00 22.97 6.66
C LEU A 81 -0.56 23.01 7.19
N LEU A 82 0.29 23.92 6.72
CA LEU A 82 1.71 24.01 7.11
C LEU A 82 1.96 23.92 8.63
N PRO A 83 1.22 24.61 9.51
CA PRO A 83 1.43 24.52 10.96
C PRO A 83 1.15 23.11 11.52
N ARG A 84 0.25 22.36 10.87
CA ARG A 84 -0.19 21.02 11.29
C ARG A 84 0.71 19.91 10.75
N LEU A 85 1.42 20.17 9.65
CA LEU A 85 2.40 19.27 9.06
C LEU A 85 3.69 19.14 9.90
N GLY A 86 3.88 20.05 10.87
CA GLY A 86 5.02 20.07 11.77
C GLY A 86 6.27 20.72 11.17
N SER A 87 7.37 20.63 11.91
CA SER A 87 8.65 21.19 11.51
C SER A 87 9.10 20.66 10.16
N ARG A 88 9.73 21.52 9.34
CA ARG A 88 10.27 21.13 8.04
C ARG A 88 11.15 19.88 8.23
N PRO A 89 10.95 18.80 7.45
CA PRO A 89 11.76 17.61 7.57
C PRO A 89 13.22 17.98 7.37
N GLN A 90 14.03 17.78 8.41
CA GLN A 90 15.45 18.06 8.33
C GLN A 90 16.09 16.91 7.54
N PRO A 91 16.92 17.19 6.52
CA PRO A 91 17.63 16.13 5.81
C PRO A 91 18.42 15.34 6.85
N ALA A 92 18.19 14.02 6.88
CA ALA A 92 18.86 13.15 7.83
C ALA A 92 20.38 13.29 7.64
N ALA A 93 21.05 13.90 8.61
CA ALA A 93 22.50 13.87 8.67
C ALA A 93 22.90 12.39 8.71
N ARG A 94 23.63 11.94 7.68
CA ARG A 94 24.24 10.59 7.67
C ARG A 94 24.91 10.37 9.03
N PRO A 95 24.64 9.28 9.75
CA PRO A 95 25.43 8.97 10.93
C PRO A 95 26.87 8.80 10.46
N ALA A 96 27.74 9.72 10.88
CA ALA A 96 29.17 9.57 10.72
C ALA A 96 29.56 8.25 11.39
N SER A 97 30.18 7.36 10.62
CA SER A 97 30.71 6.08 11.07
C SER A 97 31.42 6.24 12.41
N ALA A 98 30.90 5.60 13.46
CA ALA A 98 31.58 5.56 14.75
C ALA A 98 32.96 4.88 14.57
N PRO A 99 34.06 5.45 15.08
CA PRO A 99 35.37 4.81 15.00
C PRO A 99 35.38 3.55 15.88
N ALA A 100 35.91 2.46 15.33
CA ALA A 100 36.10 1.19 16.01
C ALA A 100 36.95 1.38 17.29
N GLN A 101 36.38 1.08 18.45
CA GLN A 101 37.13 0.91 19.68
C GLN A 101 37.71 -0.51 19.73
N SER A 102 39.01 -0.60 19.52
CA SER A 102 39.85 -1.76 19.82
C SER A 102 39.80 -2.06 21.33
N ALA A 103 39.39 -3.28 21.71
CA ALA A 103 39.52 -3.77 23.07
C ALA A 103 40.85 -4.54 23.24
N PRO A 104 41.69 -4.23 24.25
CA PRO A 104 42.79 -5.10 24.64
C PRO A 104 42.37 -6.11 25.72
N ALA A 105 43.01 -7.27 25.67
CA ALA A 105 42.81 -8.43 26.55
C ALA A 105 43.35 -8.22 27.97
N ALA A 106 42.67 -8.79 28.98
CA ALA A 106 43.22 -9.63 30.06
C ALA A 106 42.18 -9.88 31.18
N ALA A 107 41.96 -11.15 31.52
CA ALA A 107 41.28 -11.66 32.73
C ALA A 107 42.27 -11.66 33.94
N PRO A 108 41.97 -12.10 35.20
CA PRO A 108 41.21 -13.32 35.57
C PRO A 108 40.37 -13.36 36.89
N ALA A 109 39.58 -14.45 37.01
CA ALA A 109 39.14 -15.26 38.18
C ALA A 109 38.33 -14.62 39.35
N ALA A 110 37.28 -15.24 39.95
CA ALA A 110 37.07 -16.64 40.34
C ALA A 110 35.57 -17.08 40.26
N VAL A 111 35.18 -18.20 39.59
CA VAL A 111 34.94 -19.61 40.05
C VAL A 111 34.12 -19.78 41.36
N GLN A 112 33.08 -20.61 41.56
CA GLN A 112 32.45 -21.79 40.91
C GLN A 112 30.97 -21.89 41.36
N THR A 113 30.09 -22.50 40.55
CA THR A 113 29.24 -23.62 40.97
C THR A 113 28.83 -24.41 39.73
N VAL A 114 29.25 -25.68 39.74
CA VAL A 114 29.02 -26.70 38.71
C VAL A 114 27.63 -27.31 38.83
N ASN A 115 26.97 -27.57 37.69
CA ASN A 115 26.15 -28.76 37.55
C ASN A 115 26.10 -29.21 36.07
N PRO A 116 26.50 -30.46 35.74
CA PRO A 116 26.53 -30.96 34.37
C PRO A 116 25.26 -31.74 34.03
N ALA A 117 24.75 -31.57 32.79
CA ALA A 117 24.15 -32.60 31.93
C ALA A 117 23.09 -31.99 30.99
N GLN A 118 23.47 -31.74 29.73
CA GLN A 118 22.91 -32.41 28.54
C GLN A 118 23.15 -31.57 27.28
N PRO A 119 23.71 -32.15 26.20
CA PRO A 119 23.91 -31.47 24.93
C PRO A 119 22.58 -31.24 24.19
N PRO A 120 22.40 -30.10 23.50
CA PRO A 120 21.25 -29.87 22.63
C PRO A 120 21.29 -30.84 21.44
N GLN A 121 20.26 -31.66 21.32
CA GLN A 121 20.03 -32.53 20.15
C GLN A 121 20.03 -31.69 18.87
N ALA A 122 20.84 -32.12 17.90
CA ALA A 122 20.84 -31.61 16.55
C ALA A 122 19.44 -31.78 15.94
N ARG A 123 18.84 -30.66 15.49
CA ARG A 123 17.62 -30.71 14.68
C ARG A 123 17.91 -31.49 13.38
N PRO A 124 17.08 -32.47 13.01
CA PRO A 124 17.21 -33.12 11.72
C PRO A 124 16.97 -32.11 10.60
N THR A 125 17.90 -32.08 9.65
CA THR A 125 17.80 -31.37 8.37
C THR A 125 16.56 -31.84 7.64
N ALA A 126 15.59 -30.94 7.46
CA ALA A 126 14.42 -31.21 6.62
C ALA A 126 14.89 -31.44 5.17
N GLN A 127 14.56 -32.61 4.63
CA GLN A 127 14.76 -32.96 3.23
C GLN A 127 13.98 -31.98 2.32
N PRO A 128 14.50 -31.66 1.12
CA PRO A 128 13.74 -30.91 0.13
C PRO A 128 12.50 -31.72 -0.32
N PRO A 129 11.34 -31.07 -0.53
CA PRO A 129 10.12 -31.74 -0.91
C PRO A 129 10.29 -32.42 -2.28
N GLN A 130 9.97 -33.72 -2.32
CA GLN A 130 9.90 -34.50 -3.54
C GLN A 130 8.91 -33.85 -4.52
N ALA A 131 9.31 -33.77 -5.79
CA ALA A 131 8.49 -33.24 -6.86
C ALA A 131 7.16 -34.00 -6.95
N ARG A 132 6.05 -33.25 -6.95
CA ARG A 132 4.73 -33.80 -7.26
C ARG A 132 4.75 -34.42 -8.67
N PRO A 133 4.16 -35.61 -8.87
CA PRO A 133 3.92 -36.12 -10.21
C PRO A 133 3.02 -35.15 -10.97
N THR A 134 3.43 -34.78 -12.17
CA THR A 134 2.67 -33.95 -13.11
C THR A 134 1.40 -34.69 -13.54
N PRO A 135 0.22 -34.03 -13.55
CA PRO A 135 -1.00 -34.60 -14.11
C PRO A 135 -0.88 -34.77 -15.64
N PRO A 136 -1.52 -35.79 -16.24
CA PRO A 136 -1.52 -35.97 -17.68
C PRO A 136 -2.21 -34.79 -18.40
N PRO A 137 -1.83 -34.49 -19.64
CA PRO A 137 -2.39 -33.36 -20.39
C PRO A 137 -3.90 -33.57 -20.68
N PRO A 138 -4.69 -32.48 -20.72
CA PRO A 138 -6.12 -32.53 -20.96
C PRO A 138 -6.42 -33.00 -22.40
N GLN A 139 -7.27 -34.01 -22.51
CA GLN A 139 -7.81 -34.46 -23.79
C GLN A 139 -8.71 -33.37 -24.37
N THR A 140 -8.38 -32.87 -25.56
CA THR A 140 -9.21 -31.96 -26.34
C THR A 140 -10.46 -32.70 -26.82
N ARG A 141 -11.60 -32.46 -26.16
CA ARG A 141 -12.92 -32.82 -26.68
C ARG A 141 -13.38 -31.68 -27.61
N PRO A 142 -13.82 -31.96 -28.85
CA PRO A 142 -14.27 -30.92 -29.78
C PRO A 142 -15.52 -30.19 -29.28
N ALA A 143 -15.58 -28.90 -29.59
CA ALA A 143 -16.60 -27.96 -29.16
C ALA A 143 -18.00 -28.37 -29.64
N ALA A 144 -18.95 -28.47 -28.72
CA ALA A 144 -20.37 -28.46 -29.03
C ALA A 144 -20.81 -27.00 -29.25
N ALA A 145 -21.53 -26.75 -30.35
CA ALA A 145 -22.06 -25.44 -30.70
C ALA A 145 -23.04 -24.92 -29.63
N PRO A 146 -23.04 -23.61 -29.31
CA PRO A 146 -24.02 -23.05 -28.40
C PRO A 146 -25.40 -22.96 -29.05
N PRO A 147 -26.49 -23.36 -28.35
CA PRO A 147 -27.86 -23.15 -28.81
C PRO A 147 -28.27 -21.67 -28.71
N ALA A 148 -29.16 -21.26 -29.60
CA ALA A 148 -29.69 -19.91 -29.74
C ALA A 148 -30.38 -19.40 -28.46
N LYS A 149 -30.15 -18.12 -28.16
CA LYS A 149 -30.68 -17.37 -27.02
C LYS A 149 -32.12 -16.91 -27.32
N PRO A 150 -33.16 -17.31 -26.57
CA PRO A 150 -34.40 -16.54 -26.55
C PRO A 150 -34.19 -15.24 -25.75
N ALA A 151 -34.73 -14.14 -26.25
CA ALA A 151 -34.68 -12.82 -25.63
C ALA A 151 -35.32 -12.85 -24.24
N ALA A 152 -34.62 -12.34 -23.23
CA ALA A 152 -35.14 -12.19 -21.88
C ALA A 152 -35.77 -10.78 -21.73
N PRO A 153 -36.98 -10.68 -21.15
CA PRO A 153 -37.56 -9.42 -20.71
C PRO A 153 -36.96 -9.02 -19.35
N GLY A 154 -36.73 -7.73 -19.13
CA GLY A 154 -36.41 -7.20 -17.80
C GLY A 154 -34.98 -6.72 -17.64
N ASP A 155 -34.66 -5.64 -18.35
CA ASP A 155 -33.48 -4.79 -18.12
C ASP A 155 -33.69 -3.95 -16.85
N THR A 156 -33.84 -4.61 -15.69
CA THR A 156 -33.91 -3.92 -14.41
C THR A 156 -32.56 -4.06 -13.74
N PRO A 157 -31.75 -2.99 -13.72
CA PRO A 157 -30.45 -3.07 -13.10
C PRO A 157 -30.59 -3.25 -11.58
N TRP A 158 -29.74 -4.10 -11.02
CA TRP A 158 -29.82 -4.54 -9.63
C TRP A 158 -29.79 -3.40 -8.58
N TRP A 159 -29.30 -2.21 -8.95
CA TRP A 159 -29.34 -1.02 -8.09
C TRP A 159 -30.73 -0.41 -7.92
N GLU A 160 -31.71 -0.73 -8.78
CA GLU A 160 -33.11 -0.31 -8.58
C GLU A 160 -33.85 -1.19 -7.54
N LEU A 161 -33.36 -2.39 -7.24
CA LEU A 161 -33.96 -3.28 -6.24
C LEU A 161 -33.73 -2.80 -4.80
N THR A 162 -32.66 -2.05 -4.53
CA THR A 162 -32.35 -1.55 -3.17
C THR A 162 -33.05 -0.23 -2.85
N GLN A 163 -33.36 0.60 -3.85
CA GLN A 163 -34.10 1.84 -3.61
C GLN A 163 -35.59 1.61 -3.33
N LYS A 164 -36.23 0.63 -4.00
CA LYS A 164 -37.66 0.32 -3.76
C LYS A 164 -37.95 -0.33 -2.41
N GLY A 165 -36.95 -0.87 -1.72
CA GLY A 165 -37.12 -1.50 -0.40
C GLY A 165 -37.33 -0.50 0.76
N ALA A 166 -36.85 0.73 0.63
CA ALA A 166 -36.89 1.71 1.72
C ALA A 166 -38.23 2.46 1.84
N SER A 167 -39.03 2.55 0.76
CA SER A 167 -40.27 3.33 0.75
C SER A 167 -41.47 2.63 1.40
N ASN A 168 -41.37 1.33 1.74
CA ASN A 168 -42.48 0.58 2.35
C ASN A 168 -42.36 0.41 3.88
N LEU A 169 -41.32 0.96 4.51
CA LEU A 169 -41.10 0.85 5.96
C LEU A 169 -41.60 2.07 6.77
N LEU A 170 -42.10 3.11 6.10
CA LEU A 170 -42.78 4.24 6.73
C LEU A 170 -44.28 4.23 6.42
N LYS A 171 -44.98 3.18 6.84
CA LYS A 171 -46.41 3.31 7.17
C LYS A 171 -46.50 3.55 8.68
N LYS A 172 -46.76 4.80 9.01
CA LYS A 172 -47.12 5.27 10.33
C LYS A 172 -48.63 5.04 10.49
N ASP A 173 -48.99 3.98 11.20
CA ASP A 173 -50.28 3.82 11.85
C ASP A 173 -50.04 3.80 13.36
#